data_AF-A0A0A9E4E1-F1
#
_entry.id   AF-A0A0A9E4E1-F1
#
_cell.length_a   1.000
_cell.length_b   1.000
_cell.length_c   1.000
_cell.angle_alpha   90.00
_cell.angle_beta   90.00
_cell.angle_gamma   90.00
#
_symmetry.space_group_name_H-M   'P 1'
#
loop_
_entity.id
_entity.type
_entity.pdbx_description
1 polymer ?
#
loop_
_entity_poly.entity_id
_entity_poly.type
_entity_poly.pdbx_seq_one_letter_code
_entity_poly.pdbx_strand_id
1 'polypeptide(L)'
;MHNFLNVGTQEENANIVGTRKNLINHERQLIYEALLQRSRNGTLNRNTTTIVVGLFNLNIKQIQAVWKKVKDCIVAGLPIDVTSKRGKKCGKKEISIDLSQVPAVPLDKRTTIRSLAKELHAKKTTLHMLFKEWKLRRHSNSLKPYLRDNNKKQRLQFCIALFALHFVII
;
A
#
# COMPACT_ATOMS: atom_id res chain seq x y z
N MET A 1 -26.04 6.49 -47.02
CA MET A 1 -26.83 5.72 -46.04
C MET A 1 -25.93 5.36 -44.86
N HIS A 2 -26.04 6.10 -43.76
CA HIS A 2 -25.97 5.62 -42.38
C HIS A 2 -26.21 6.83 -41.48
N ASN A 3 -27.50 7.06 -41.20
CA ASN A 3 -27.99 7.96 -40.16
C ASN A 3 -27.70 7.32 -38.80
N PHE A 4 -27.09 8.06 -37.89
CA PHE A 4 -27.21 7.80 -36.46
C PHE A 4 -27.42 9.12 -35.72
N LEU A 5 -28.68 9.58 -35.75
CA LEU A 5 -29.26 10.30 -34.63
C LEU A 5 -29.62 9.25 -33.57
N ASN A 6 -28.96 9.29 -32.42
CA ASN A 6 -29.69 9.15 -31.16
C ASN A 6 -28.94 9.92 -30.06
N VAL A 7 -29.38 11.15 -29.88
CA VAL A 7 -29.03 12.04 -28.77
C VAL A 7 -29.75 11.48 -27.55
N GLY A 8 -29.01 10.77 -26.70
CA GLY A 8 -29.44 10.47 -25.35
C GLY A 8 -29.30 11.73 -24.50
N THR A 9 -30.40 12.48 -24.38
CA THR A 9 -30.55 13.52 -23.36
C THR A 9 -30.62 12.85 -21.99
N GLN A 10 -29.65 13.12 -21.13
CA GLN A 10 -29.83 13.01 -19.68
C GLN A 10 -29.48 14.37 -19.08
N GLU A 11 -30.52 15.19 -18.94
CA GLU A 11 -30.52 16.29 -17.99
C GLU A 11 -30.58 15.70 -16.58
N GLU A 12 -29.48 15.81 -15.83
CA GLU A 12 -29.48 15.60 -14.39
C GLU A 12 -28.83 16.83 -13.74
N ASN A 13 -29.63 17.89 -13.58
CA ASN A 13 -29.28 19.03 -12.74
C ASN A 13 -29.37 18.62 -11.27
N ALA A 14 -28.35 17.94 -10.77
CA ALA A 14 -28.15 17.72 -9.34
C ALA A 14 -27.17 18.77 -8.80
N ASN A 15 -27.67 19.58 -7.87
CA ASN A 15 -26.91 20.48 -7.02
C ASN A 15 -25.95 19.66 -6.14
N ILE A 16 -24.70 19.45 -6.60
CA ILE A 16 -23.70 18.65 -5.89
C ILE A 16 -22.75 19.60 -5.14
N VAL A 17 -22.88 19.63 -3.82
CA VAL A 17 -21.87 20.14 -2.88
C VAL A 17 -20.51 19.56 -3.29
N GLY A 18 -19.64 20.44 -3.80
CA GLY A 18 -18.59 20.09 -4.76
C GLY A 18 -17.45 19.24 -4.22
N THR A 19 -17.63 17.93 -4.16
CA THR A 19 -16.51 16.99 -4.16
C THR A 19 -15.92 16.93 -5.57
N ARG A 20 -14.60 17.11 -5.69
CA ARG A 20 -13.93 17.13 -7.01
C ARG A 20 -14.13 15.78 -7.71
N LYS A 21 -14.76 15.77 -8.89
CA LYS A 21 -14.90 14.58 -9.73
C LYS A 21 -13.52 13.96 -9.99
N ASN A 22 -13.34 12.69 -9.65
CA ASN A 22 -12.10 11.98 -9.95
C ASN A 22 -12.13 11.53 -11.41
N LEU A 23 -11.31 12.15 -12.26
CA LEU A 23 -11.25 11.75 -13.68
C LEU A 23 -10.79 10.29 -13.81
N ILE A 24 -11.35 9.58 -14.78
CA ILE A 24 -10.89 8.27 -15.26
C ILE A 24 -9.73 8.49 -16.26
N ASN A 25 -8.88 7.48 -16.49
CA ASN A 25 -7.74 7.61 -17.40
C ASN A 25 -8.18 7.93 -18.84
N HIS A 26 -9.29 7.33 -19.30
CA HIS A 26 -9.87 7.62 -20.61
C HIS A 26 -10.29 9.09 -20.76
N GLU A 27 -10.97 9.65 -19.76
CA GLU A 27 -11.36 11.08 -19.78
C GLU A 27 -10.14 12.00 -19.83
N ARG A 28 -9.05 11.65 -19.12
CA ARG A 28 -7.80 12.42 -19.20
C ARG A 28 -7.19 12.41 -20.59
N GLN A 29 -7.28 11.28 -21.29
CA GLN A 29 -6.78 11.13 -22.66
C GLN A 29 -7.60 12.00 -23.63
N LEU A 30 -8.93 11.96 -23.54
CA LEU A 30 -9.81 12.82 -24.35
C LEU A 30 -9.55 14.32 -24.11
N ILE A 31 -9.33 14.73 -22.87
CA ILE A 31 -8.98 16.12 -22.54
C ILE A 31 -7.64 16.50 -23.17
N TYR A 32 -6.66 15.60 -23.11
CA TYR A 32 -5.36 15.82 -23.73
C TYR A 32 -5.49 15.99 -25.26
N GLU A 33 -6.25 15.13 -25.93
CA GLU A 33 -6.51 15.21 -27.38
C GLU A 33 -7.22 16.52 -27.74
N ALA A 34 -8.24 16.91 -26.97
CA ALA A 34 -8.98 18.16 -27.19
C ALA A 34 -8.10 19.42 -27.01
N LEU A 35 -7.17 19.37 -26.05
CA LEU A 35 -6.17 20.42 -25.84
C LEU A 35 -5.11 20.43 -26.94
N LEU A 36 -4.67 19.25 -27.40
CA LEU A 36 -3.66 19.10 -28.43
C LEU A 36 -4.15 19.66 -29.78
N GLN A 37 -5.39 19.34 -30.17
CA GLN A 37 -6.02 19.88 -31.38
C GLN A 37 -6.09 21.42 -31.40
N ARG A 38 -6.12 22.05 -30.22
CA ARG A 38 -6.25 23.50 -30.04
C ARG A 38 -4.94 24.18 -29.62
N SER A 39 -3.86 23.40 -29.51
CA SER A 39 -2.53 23.86 -29.16
C SER A 39 -1.80 24.34 -30.41
N ARG A 40 -1.05 25.42 -30.32
CA ARG A 40 -0.17 25.90 -31.38
C ARG A 40 1.26 25.95 -30.85
N ASN A 41 2.18 25.28 -31.53
CA ASN A 41 3.61 25.21 -31.17
C ASN A 41 3.86 24.78 -29.70
N GLY A 42 3.05 23.84 -29.18
CA GLY A 42 3.19 23.37 -27.79
C GLY A 42 2.69 24.33 -26.71
N THR A 43 2.02 25.42 -27.12
CA THR A 43 1.42 26.41 -26.21
C THR A 43 -0.10 26.44 -26.35
N LEU A 44 -0.79 26.60 -25.22
CA LEU A 44 -2.24 26.77 -25.18
C LEU A 44 -2.57 28.26 -25.23
N ASN A 45 -3.51 28.62 -26.10
CA ASN A 45 -4.06 29.97 -26.12
C ASN A 45 -4.89 30.22 -24.84
N ARG A 46 -5.03 31.50 -24.48
CA ARG A 46 -5.71 31.95 -23.25
C ARG A 46 -7.11 31.34 -23.07
N ASN A 47 -7.87 31.24 -24.16
CA ASN A 47 -9.27 30.81 -24.13
C ASN A 47 -9.45 29.29 -24.29
N THR A 48 -8.42 28.57 -24.73
CA THR A 48 -8.49 27.13 -25.03
C THR A 48 -8.94 26.33 -23.81
N THR A 49 -8.39 26.66 -22.63
CA THR A 49 -8.75 25.96 -21.38
C THR A 49 -10.22 26.18 -21.02
N THR A 50 -10.74 27.39 -21.21
CA THR A 50 -12.14 27.73 -20.92
C THR A 50 -13.10 27.00 -21.85
N ILE A 51 -12.75 26.86 -23.13
CA ILE A 51 -13.54 26.08 -24.09
C ILE A 51 -13.59 24.61 -23.67
N VAL A 52 -12.44 24.03 -23.31
CA VAL A 52 -12.37 22.62 -22.86
C VAL A 52 -13.09 22.43 -21.52
N VAL A 53 -13.07 23.41 -20.62
CA VAL A 53 -13.89 23.41 -19.39
C VAL A 53 -15.37 23.27 -19.75
N GLY A 54 -15.87 24.03 -20.71
CA GLY A 54 -17.28 23.95 -21.16
C GLY A 54 -17.62 22.60 -21.77
N LEU A 55 -16.70 21.99 -22.53
CA LEU A 55 -16.92 20.69 -23.18
C LEU A 55 -17.03 19.52 -22.20
N PHE A 56 -16.21 19.50 -21.15
CA PHE A 56 -16.15 18.38 -20.20
C PHE A 56 -16.87 18.66 -18.87
N ASN A 57 -17.36 19.89 -18.66
CA ASN A 57 -17.96 20.35 -17.41
C ASN A 57 -17.07 20.03 -16.17
N LEU A 58 -15.77 20.34 -16.29
CA LEU A 58 -14.75 20.08 -15.27
C LEU A 58 -14.16 21.37 -14.71
N ASN A 59 -13.54 21.30 -13.55
CA ASN A 59 -12.84 22.44 -12.99
C ASN A 59 -11.59 22.77 -13.83
N ILE A 60 -11.35 24.06 -14.11
CA ILE A 60 -10.19 24.55 -14.87
C ILE A 60 -8.86 23.99 -14.33
N LYS A 61 -8.74 23.81 -13.00
CA LYS A 61 -7.55 23.25 -12.35
C LYS A 61 -7.28 21.81 -12.78
N GLN A 62 -8.30 21.02 -13.09
CA GLN A 62 -8.14 19.62 -13.51
C GLN A 62 -7.59 19.52 -14.93
N ILE A 63 -8.09 20.36 -15.84
CA ILE A 63 -7.61 20.44 -17.23
C ILE A 63 -6.17 20.97 -17.25
N GLN A 64 -5.87 22.01 -16.48
CA GLN A 64 -4.50 22.53 -16.34
C GLN A 64 -3.55 21.49 -15.74
N ALA A 65 -4.00 20.68 -14.77
CA ALA A 65 -3.18 19.62 -14.20
C ALA A 65 -2.87 18.51 -15.22
N VAL A 66 -3.80 18.19 -16.10
CA VAL A 66 -3.58 17.28 -17.24
C VAL A 66 -2.52 17.86 -18.18
N TRP A 67 -2.66 19.11 -18.58
CA TRP A 67 -1.68 19.76 -19.47
C TRP A 67 -0.29 19.89 -18.83
N LYS A 68 -0.23 20.23 -17.55
CA LYS A 68 1.02 20.30 -16.79
C LYS A 68 1.76 18.97 -16.81
N LYS A 69 1.06 17.85 -16.59
CA LYS A 69 1.67 16.52 -16.68
C LYS A 69 2.30 16.23 -18.04
N VAL A 70 1.61 16.60 -19.12
CA VAL A 70 2.12 16.43 -20.48
C VAL A 70 3.41 17.23 -20.66
N LYS A 71 3.43 18.49 -20.19
CA LYS A 71 4.66 19.30 -20.19
C LYS A 71 5.78 18.68 -19.37
N ASP A 72 5.48 18.17 -18.17
CA ASP A 72 6.45 17.50 -17.32
C ASP A 72 7.05 16.26 -18.02
N CYS A 73 6.25 15.49 -18.77
CA CYS A 73 6.74 14.38 -19.59
C CYS A 73 7.66 14.84 -20.73
N ILE A 74 7.29 15.91 -21.44
CA ILE A 74 8.10 16.47 -22.53
C ILE A 74 9.45 16.96 -22.00
N VAL A 75 9.46 17.70 -20.88
CA VAL A 75 10.69 18.17 -20.22
C VAL A 75 11.57 17.01 -19.77
N ALA A 76 10.96 15.91 -19.29
CA ALA A 76 11.68 14.71 -18.89
C ALA A 76 12.14 13.83 -20.06
N GLY A 77 11.76 14.13 -21.32
CA GLY A 77 12.05 13.29 -22.49
C GLY A 77 11.37 11.92 -22.45
N LEU A 78 10.29 11.78 -21.67
CA LEU A 78 9.55 10.53 -21.50
C LEU A 78 8.34 10.48 -22.45
N PRO A 79 7.85 9.28 -22.82
CA PRO A 79 6.59 9.15 -23.53
C PRO A 79 5.45 9.82 -22.76
N ILE A 80 4.54 10.44 -23.48
CA ILE A 80 3.44 11.22 -22.91
C ILE A 80 2.46 10.26 -22.23
N ASP A 81 2.45 10.28 -20.89
CA ASP A 81 1.57 9.47 -20.05
C ASP A 81 0.64 10.38 -19.22
N VAL A 82 -0.65 10.41 -19.60
CA VAL A 82 -1.68 11.20 -18.94
C VAL A 82 -2.34 10.45 -17.77
N THR A 83 -1.98 9.18 -17.54
CA THR A 83 -2.64 8.33 -16.55
C THR A 83 -2.46 8.84 -15.12
N SER A 84 -3.40 8.48 -14.25
CA SER A 84 -3.31 8.82 -12.83
C SER A 84 -2.25 7.98 -12.12
N LYS A 85 -1.24 8.66 -11.56
CA LYS A 85 -0.24 8.03 -10.68
C LYS A 85 -0.79 7.75 -9.26
N ARG A 86 -2.03 8.17 -8.95
CA ARG A 86 -2.62 7.98 -7.61
C ARG A 86 -2.69 6.50 -7.24
N GLY A 87 -3.11 5.63 -8.17
CA GLY A 87 -3.20 4.19 -7.92
C GLY A 87 -1.86 3.54 -7.55
N LYS A 88 -0.75 4.06 -8.08
CA LYS A 88 0.61 3.57 -7.76
C LYS A 88 1.19 4.17 -6.47
N LYS A 89 0.69 5.35 -6.06
CA LYS A 89 1.20 6.10 -4.90
C LYS A 89 0.30 6.00 -3.67
N CYS A 90 -0.82 5.29 -3.76
CA CYS A 90 -1.75 5.11 -2.66
C CYS A 90 -1.45 3.82 -1.88
N GLY A 91 -2.04 3.74 -0.68
CA GLY A 91 -1.93 2.57 0.18
C GLY A 91 -0.75 2.60 1.13
N LYS A 92 -0.64 1.52 1.90
CA LYS A 92 0.44 1.34 2.88
C LYS A 92 1.75 1.05 2.15
N LYS A 93 2.80 1.81 2.46
CA LYS A 93 4.15 1.51 1.98
C LYS A 93 4.71 0.30 2.72
N GLU A 94 5.28 -0.63 1.98
CA GLU A 94 5.96 -1.78 2.56
C GLU A 94 7.20 -1.32 3.33
N ILE A 95 7.37 -1.85 4.54
CA ILE A 95 8.57 -1.66 5.34
C ILE A 95 9.40 -2.91 5.11
N SER A 96 10.51 -2.80 4.38
CA SER A 96 11.44 -3.92 4.18
C SER A 96 12.11 -4.23 5.51
N ILE A 97 11.83 -5.42 6.04
CA ILE A 97 12.58 -6.02 7.13
C ILE A 97 13.32 -7.20 6.50
N ASP A 98 14.62 -7.31 6.79
CA ASP A 98 15.39 -8.47 6.36
C ASP A 98 14.98 -9.71 7.17
N LEU A 99 14.05 -10.48 6.62
CA LEU A 99 13.56 -11.72 7.24
C LEU A 99 14.62 -12.82 7.22
N SER A 100 15.70 -12.68 6.43
CA SER A 100 16.79 -13.65 6.39
C SER A 100 17.58 -13.72 7.71
N GLN A 101 17.45 -12.72 8.58
CA GLN A 101 18.05 -12.70 9.91
C GLN A 101 17.27 -13.53 10.94
N VAL A 102 15.99 -13.84 10.67
CA VAL A 102 15.13 -14.56 11.62
C VAL A 102 15.70 -15.93 12.01
N PRO A 103 16.25 -16.74 11.08
CA PRO A 103 16.90 -18.02 11.39
C PRO A 103 18.24 -17.89 12.14
N ALA A 104 18.84 -16.71 12.22
CA ALA A 104 20.05 -16.49 13.01
C ALA A 104 19.75 -16.18 14.50
N VAL A 105 18.57 -15.60 14.78
CA VAL A 105 18.14 -15.24 16.15
C VAL A 105 18.01 -16.51 17.02
N PRO A 106 18.45 -16.57 18.28
CA PRO A 106 18.20 -17.72 19.15
C PRO A 106 16.72 -18.10 19.31
N LEU A 107 16.41 -19.40 19.48
CA LEU A 107 15.02 -19.91 19.47
C LEU A 107 14.13 -19.32 20.58
N ASP A 108 14.70 -19.13 21.77
CA ASP A 108 14.07 -18.47 22.93
C ASP A 108 13.56 -17.07 22.56
N LYS A 109 14.35 -16.31 21.80
CA LYS A 109 14.02 -14.95 21.39
C LYS A 109 13.06 -14.86 20.19
N ARG A 110 12.84 -15.95 19.45
CA ARG A 110 11.84 -16.02 18.35
C ARG A 110 10.41 -16.24 18.84
N THR A 111 10.20 -16.58 20.11
CA THR A 111 8.90 -16.98 20.65
C THR A 111 7.88 -15.85 20.67
N THR A 112 8.26 -14.68 21.22
CA THR A 112 7.36 -13.53 21.36
C THR A 112 7.62 -12.48 20.29
N ILE A 113 6.56 -11.82 19.83
CA ILE A 113 6.67 -10.72 18.87
C ILE A 113 7.56 -9.59 19.42
N ARG A 114 7.53 -9.34 20.74
CA ARG A 114 8.35 -8.29 21.36
C ARG A 114 9.84 -8.65 21.38
N SER A 115 10.18 -9.89 21.75
CA SER A 115 11.58 -10.35 21.78
C SER A 115 12.16 -10.36 20.36
N LEU A 116 11.42 -10.89 19.39
CA LEU A 116 11.85 -10.93 18.00
C LEU A 116 12.00 -9.50 17.42
N ALA A 117 11.10 -8.59 17.78
CA ALA A 117 11.18 -7.19 17.36
C ALA A 117 12.47 -6.52 17.87
N LYS A 118 12.84 -6.81 19.13
CA LYS A 118 14.06 -6.27 19.73
C LYS A 118 15.32 -6.76 19.00
N GLU A 119 15.38 -8.04 18.66
CA GLU A 119 16.53 -8.64 17.96
C GLU A 119 16.62 -8.19 16.49
N LEU A 120 15.48 -8.02 15.80
CA LEU A 120 15.45 -7.54 14.42
C LEU A 120 15.48 -6.00 14.30
N HIS A 121 15.65 -5.28 15.42
CA HIS A 121 15.59 -3.83 15.49
C HIS A 121 14.35 -3.22 14.80
N ALA A 122 13.22 -3.93 14.87
CA ALA A 122 11.98 -3.57 14.22
C ALA A 122 10.91 -3.17 15.24
N LYS A 123 9.91 -2.41 14.80
CA LYS A 123 8.74 -2.11 15.65
C LYS A 123 7.88 -3.37 15.82
N LYS A 124 7.37 -3.61 17.03
CA LYS A 124 6.41 -4.70 17.34
C LYS A 124 5.23 -4.73 16.37
N THR A 125 4.68 -3.56 16.03
CA THR A 125 3.54 -3.42 15.11
C THR A 125 3.85 -3.92 13.71
N THR A 126 5.09 -3.70 13.23
CA THR A 126 5.54 -4.20 11.92
C THR A 126 5.62 -5.72 11.92
N LEU A 127 6.22 -6.33 12.95
CA LEU A 127 6.23 -7.80 13.06
C LEU A 127 4.82 -8.38 13.20
N HIS A 128 3.94 -7.74 13.96
CA HIS A 128 2.55 -8.19 14.08
C HIS A 128 1.81 -8.18 12.73
N MET A 129 2.07 -7.17 11.89
CA MET A 129 1.56 -7.15 10.52
C MET A 129 2.17 -8.28 9.68
N LEU A 130 3.48 -8.52 9.75
CA LEU A 130 4.13 -9.61 8.99
C LEU A 130 3.56 -10.98 9.34
N PHE A 131 3.20 -11.21 10.61
CA PHE A 131 2.49 -12.42 11.02
C PHE A 131 1.05 -12.48 10.47
N LYS A 132 0.33 -11.35 10.40
CA LYS A 132 -1.00 -11.28 9.76
C LYS A 132 -0.96 -11.51 8.26
N GLU A 133 0.09 -11.02 7.59
CA GLU A 133 0.34 -11.20 6.16
C GLU A 133 0.96 -12.57 5.85
N TRP A 134 1.12 -13.45 6.84
CA TRP A 134 1.72 -14.79 6.72
C TRP A 134 3.16 -14.83 6.19
N LYS A 135 3.85 -13.67 6.18
CA LYS A 135 5.27 -13.56 5.81
C LYS A 135 6.20 -14.20 6.84
N LEU A 136 5.72 -14.34 8.09
CA LEU A 136 6.39 -15.07 9.15
C LEU A 136 5.43 -16.12 9.73
N ARG A 137 5.95 -17.33 9.96
CA ARG A 137 5.21 -18.40 10.63
C ARG A 137 5.57 -18.46 12.11
N ARG A 138 4.55 -18.66 12.94
CA ARG A 138 4.76 -18.99 14.35
C ARG A 138 5.11 -20.47 14.44
N HIS A 139 6.23 -20.79 15.06
CA HIS A 139 6.57 -22.16 15.40
C HIS A 139 6.06 -22.47 16.80
N SER A 140 5.22 -23.49 16.92
CA SER A 140 4.94 -24.14 18.19
C SER A 140 5.79 -25.40 18.26
N ASN A 141 6.62 -25.51 19.29
CA ASN A 141 7.28 -26.79 19.57
C ASN A 141 6.24 -27.72 20.20
N SER A 142 5.66 -28.60 19.39
CA SER A 142 4.91 -29.78 19.87
C SER A 142 5.87 -30.92 20.22
N LEU A 143 7.04 -30.59 20.77
CA LEU A 143 7.84 -31.62 21.41
C LEU A 143 7.11 -31.96 22.71
N LYS A 144 6.24 -32.98 22.66
CA LYS A 144 5.99 -33.85 23.80
C LYS A 144 7.20 -34.80 23.83
N PRO A 145 8.33 -34.44 24.47
CA PRO A 145 9.44 -35.36 24.54
C PRO A 145 8.93 -36.65 25.18
N TYR A 146 9.19 -37.77 24.51
CA TYR A 146 8.86 -39.07 25.07
C TYR A 146 9.58 -39.21 26.41
N LEU A 147 8.80 -39.34 27.49
CA LEU A 147 9.32 -39.44 28.85
C LEU A 147 9.95 -40.82 29.03
N ARG A 148 11.23 -40.93 28.66
CA ARG A 148 12.08 -42.06 29.05
C ARG A 148 12.17 -42.10 30.58
N ASP A 149 12.33 -43.28 31.14
CA ASP A 149 12.37 -43.43 32.60
C ASP A 149 13.53 -42.66 33.25
N ASN A 150 14.64 -42.47 32.52
CA ASN A 150 15.73 -41.59 32.96
C ASN A 150 15.29 -40.12 33.10
N ASN A 151 14.52 -39.62 32.13
CA ASN A 151 14.00 -38.25 32.14
C ASN A 151 12.98 -38.06 33.28
N LYS A 152 12.17 -39.09 33.59
CA LYS A 152 11.25 -39.07 34.73
C LYS A 152 12.00 -38.94 36.06
N LYS A 153 13.07 -39.73 36.25
CA LYS A 153 13.93 -39.69 37.45
C LYS A 153 14.59 -38.33 37.63
N GLN A 154 15.18 -37.76 36.57
CA GLN A 154 15.81 -36.43 36.64
C GLN A 154 14.80 -35.32 36.99
N ARG A 155 13.58 -35.39 36.43
CA ARG A 155 12.51 -34.43 36.77
C ARG A 155 12.08 -34.56 38.23
N LEU A 156 11.95 -35.78 38.76
CA LEU A 156 11.63 -36.02 40.16
C LEU A 156 12.74 -35.49 41.09
N GLN A 157 14.01 -35.76 40.78
CA GLN A 157 15.15 -35.23 41.51
C GLN A 157 15.18 -33.70 41.52
N PHE A 158 14.89 -33.06 40.39
CA PHE A 158 14.77 -31.61 40.30
C PHE A 158 13.65 -31.06 41.21
N CYS A 159 12.47 -31.68 41.20
CA CYS A 159 11.38 -31.28 42.09
C CYS A 159 11.76 -31.44 43.57
N ILE A 160 12.38 -32.56 43.94
CA ILE A 160 12.83 -32.80 45.32
C ILE A 160 13.88 -31.77 45.73
N ALA A 161 14.85 -31.47 44.87
CA ALA A 161 15.87 -30.46 45.13
C ALA A 161 15.28 -29.05 45.30
N LEU A 162 14.27 -28.70 44.49
CA LEU A 162 13.55 -27.42 44.60
C LEU A 162 12.82 -27.31 45.95
N PHE A 163 12.14 -28.37 46.39
CA PHE A 163 11.50 -28.40 47.71
C PHE A 163 12.53 -28.31 48.84
N ALA A 164 13.62 -29.08 48.76
CA ALA A 164 14.67 -29.08 49.78
C ALA A 164 15.35 -27.71 49.92
N LEU A 165 15.61 -27.00 48.82
CA LEU A 165 16.19 -25.65 48.85
C LEU A 165 15.25 -24.60 49.44
N HIS A 166 13.92 -24.75 49.25
CA HIS A 166 12.93 -23.83 49.83
C HIS A 166 12.81 -23.97 51.35
N PHE A 167 12.98 -25.18 51.90
CA PHE A 167 12.94 -25.42 53.35
C PHE A 167 14.22 -25.03 54.11
N VAL A 168 15.34 -24.79 53.41
CA VAL A 168 16.62 -24.39 54.03
C VAL A 168 16.78 -22.86 54.07
N ILE A 169 15.93 -22.11 53.37
CA ILE A 169 16.03 -20.64 53.22
C ILE A 169 14.99 -19.90 54.11
N ILE A 170 14.05 -20.60 54.76
CA ILE A 170 13.11 -20.06 55.75
C ILE A 170 13.56 -20.51 57.14
#